data_AF-A0A2D4MC32-F1
#
_entry.id   AF-A0A2D4MC32-F1
#
_cell.length_a   1.000
_cell.length_b   1.000
_cell.length_c   1.000
_cell.angle_alpha   90.00
_cell.angle_beta   90.00
_cell.angle_gamma   90.00
#
_symmetry.space_group_name_H-M   'P 1'
#
loop_
_entity.id
_entity.type
_entity.pdbx_description
1 polymer ?
#
loop_
_entity_poly.entity_id
_entity_poly.type
_entity_poly.pdbx_seq_one_letter_code
_entity_poly.pdbx_strand_id
1 'polypeptide(L)'
;MFNGIMKQSIKTIFFSGRELLELTCRLGNTLKRQGVRKGDRVTIYMPSCPMAVVTMLACARIGAIHTVVFAGFSSVALADRIQDAQSETVITVNQGLRGGKVVELKKTVDEAVKFCPTVKRVFVSKRTDVKVLMSDLDIPLEEEMMKEDVTCQPATLESEDLLFLLYTSGSTGKPKGLIHSQAGYLLYAALTHKESGES
;
A
#
# COMPACT_ATOMS: atom_id res chain seq x y z
N MET A 1 27.94 -29.04 -7.82
CA MET A 1 27.44 -27.67 -7.56
C MET A 1 25.93 -27.68 -7.75
N PHE A 2 25.15 -27.94 -6.70
CA PHE A 2 23.70 -27.82 -6.73
C PHE A 2 23.28 -26.77 -5.71
N ASN A 3 22.53 -25.78 -6.19
CA ASN A 3 22.09 -24.58 -5.50
C ASN A 3 21.36 -24.90 -4.19
N GLY A 4 21.94 -24.46 -3.07
CA GLY A 4 21.22 -24.29 -1.81
C GLY A 4 20.24 -23.13 -1.92
N ILE A 5 19.09 -23.37 -2.54
CA ILE A 5 17.94 -22.45 -2.45
C ILE A 5 17.44 -22.57 -1.00
N MET A 6 17.85 -21.63 -0.16
CA MET A 6 17.23 -21.42 1.15
C MET A 6 15.72 -21.26 0.92
N LYS A 7 14.94 -22.30 1.28
CA LYS A 7 13.48 -22.22 1.34
C LYS A 7 13.14 -21.27 2.48
N GLN A 8 13.03 -19.97 2.18
CA GLN A 8 12.51 -19.00 3.12
C GLN A 8 11.03 -19.34 3.37
N SER A 9 10.71 -19.83 4.57
CA SER A 9 9.36 -20.29 4.90
C SER A 9 8.45 -19.09 5.17
N ILE A 10 7.44 -18.91 4.33
CA ILE A 10 6.38 -17.95 4.59
C ILE A 10 5.45 -18.58 5.63
N LYS A 11 5.42 -18.02 6.85
CA LYS A 11 4.41 -18.39 7.84
C LYS A 11 3.07 -17.75 7.49
N THR A 12 2.01 -18.56 7.52
CA THR A 12 0.64 -18.05 7.55
C THR A 12 0.39 -17.40 8.90
N ILE A 13 -0.19 -16.20 8.88
CA ILE A 13 -0.54 -15.43 10.08
C ILE A 13 -2.03 -15.14 9.99
N PHE A 14 -2.72 -15.27 11.11
CA PHE A 14 -4.13 -14.94 11.24
C PHE A 14 -4.27 -13.67 12.07
N PHE A 15 -5.21 -12.81 11.69
CA PHE A 15 -5.56 -11.61 12.43
C PHE A 15 -7.03 -11.68 12.80
N SER A 16 -7.34 -11.42 14.06
CA SER A 16 -8.68 -11.06 14.51
C SER A 16 -9.07 -9.67 13.98
N GLY A 17 -10.37 -9.37 13.99
CA GLY A 17 -10.85 -8.02 13.63
C GLY A 17 -10.29 -6.93 14.55
N ARG A 18 -10.03 -7.25 15.82
CA ARG A 18 -9.38 -6.34 16.77
C ARG A 18 -7.94 -6.04 16.35
N GLU A 19 -7.13 -7.06 16.11
CA GLU A 19 -5.71 -6.86 15.71
C GLU A 19 -5.62 -6.09 14.38
N LEU A 20 -6.50 -6.39 13.43
CA LEU A 20 -6.57 -5.65 12.16
C LEU A 20 -6.90 -4.17 12.39
N LEU A 21 -7.86 -3.86 13.28
CA LEU A 21 -8.21 -2.50 13.65
C LEU A 21 -7.05 -1.77 14.34
N GLU A 22 -6.37 -2.42 15.29
CA GLU A 22 -5.24 -1.83 16.01
C GLU A 22 -4.09 -1.48 15.05
N LEU A 23 -3.74 -2.38 14.12
CA LEU A 23 -2.75 -2.14 13.08
C LEU A 23 -3.17 -0.99 12.15
N THR A 24 -4.45 -0.97 11.76
CA THR A 24 -5.02 0.10 10.92
C THR A 24 -4.93 1.46 11.62
N CYS A 25 -5.22 1.51 12.92
CA CYS A 25 -5.13 2.72 13.71
C CYS A 25 -3.69 3.22 13.86
N ARG A 26 -2.76 2.31 14.21
CA ARG A 26 -1.33 2.63 14.32
C ARG A 26 -0.79 3.18 13.01
N LEU A 27 -1.12 2.54 11.89
CA LEU A 27 -0.71 3.03 10.58
C LEU A 27 -1.36 4.37 10.23
N GLY A 28 -2.65 4.53 10.48
CA GLY A 28 -3.35 5.81 10.24
C GLY A 28 -2.73 6.97 11.03
N ASN A 29 -2.39 6.75 12.30
CA ASN A 29 -1.68 7.74 13.12
C ASN A 29 -0.25 8.01 12.62
N THR A 30 0.47 6.96 12.23
CA THR A 30 1.82 7.08 11.64
C THR A 30 1.80 7.96 10.39
N LEU A 31 0.85 7.70 9.47
CA LEU A 31 0.69 8.49 8.25
C LEU A 31 0.37 9.95 8.56
N LYS A 32 -0.55 10.22 9.49
CA LYS A 32 -0.88 11.59 9.93
C LYS A 32 0.32 12.31 10.54
N ARG A 33 1.08 11.67 11.44
CA ARG A 33 2.30 12.25 12.04
C ARG A 33 3.33 12.59 10.98
N GLN A 34 3.45 11.75 9.95
CA GLN A 34 4.34 11.97 8.82
C GLN A 34 3.79 12.99 7.81
N GLY A 35 2.61 13.58 8.06
CA GLY A 35 2.07 14.71 7.32
C GLY A 35 1.07 14.34 6.23
N VAL A 36 0.60 13.09 6.15
CA VAL A 36 -0.47 12.68 5.22
C VAL A 36 -1.81 13.25 5.70
N ARG A 37 -2.54 13.89 4.81
CA ARG A 37 -3.83 14.54 5.06
C ARG A 37 -4.95 13.91 4.24
N LYS A 38 -6.20 14.27 4.57
CA LYS A 38 -7.37 13.94 3.74
C LYS A 38 -7.14 14.43 2.30
N GLY A 39 -7.38 13.57 1.32
CA GLY A 39 -7.18 13.85 -0.11
C GLY A 39 -5.75 13.60 -0.62
N ASP A 40 -4.78 13.29 0.25
CA ASP A 40 -3.43 12.93 -0.20
C ASP A 40 -3.41 11.54 -0.82
N ARG A 41 -2.62 11.35 -1.89
CA ARG A 41 -2.48 10.05 -2.56
C ARG A 41 -1.34 9.26 -1.95
N VAL A 42 -1.62 8.00 -1.62
CA VAL A 42 -0.68 7.05 -1.04
C VAL A 42 -0.52 5.86 -1.98
N THR A 43 0.64 5.74 -2.60
CA THR A 43 0.95 4.61 -3.49
C THR A 43 1.33 3.37 -2.68
N ILE A 44 0.62 2.26 -2.91
CA ILE A 44 0.88 0.96 -2.29
C ILE A 44 1.53 0.06 -3.33
N TYR A 45 2.82 -0.26 -3.14
CA TYR A 45 3.58 -1.17 -3.98
C TYR A 45 4.01 -2.40 -3.17
N MET A 46 3.05 -3.28 -2.91
CA MET A 46 3.21 -4.47 -2.06
C MET A 46 2.64 -5.72 -2.74
N PRO A 47 3.15 -6.93 -2.42
CA PRO A 47 2.49 -8.16 -2.82
C PRO A 47 1.17 -8.33 -2.05
N SER A 48 0.37 -9.34 -2.40
CA SER A 48 -0.80 -9.73 -1.61
C SER A 48 -0.37 -10.18 -0.21
N CYS A 49 -0.43 -9.28 0.76
CA CYS A 49 -0.06 -9.52 2.15
C CYS A 49 -0.99 -8.75 3.09
N PRO A 50 -1.09 -9.16 4.37
CA PRO A 50 -1.94 -8.49 5.36
C PRO A 50 -1.65 -6.99 5.49
N MET A 51 -0.36 -6.59 5.44
CA MET A 51 0.03 -5.18 5.50
C MET A 51 -0.52 -4.34 4.35
N ALA A 52 -0.71 -4.92 3.16
CA ALA A 52 -1.36 -4.20 2.05
C ALA A 52 -2.83 -3.87 2.41
N VAL A 53 -3.55 -4.80 3.03
CA VAL A 53 -4.93 -4.58 3.49
C VAL A 53 -4.99 -3.55 4.60
N VAL A 54 -4.10 -3.66 5.61
CA VAL A 54 -3.95 -2.65 6.68
C VAL A 54 -3.71 -1.27 6.09
N THR A 55 -2.88 -1.17 5.05
CA THR A 55 -2.56 0.09 4.38
C THR A 55 -3.77 0.70 3.66
N MET A 56 -4.54 -0.11 2.92
CA MET A 56 -5.77 0.36 2.27
C MET A 56 -6.77 0.90 3.30
N LEU A 57 -7.00 0.14 4.38
CA LEU A 57 -7.92 0.53 5.45
C LEU A 57 -7.43 1.76 6.21
N ALA A 58 -6.12 1.89 6.45
CA ALA A 58 -5.56 3.05 7.13
C ALA A 58 -5.71 4.32 6.30
N CYS A 59 -5.49 4.24 4.99
CA CYS A 59 -5.72 5.35 4.07
C CYS A 59 -7.20 5.78 4.10
N ALA A 60 -8.12 4.83 3.90
CA ALA A 60 -9.55 5.10 3.96
C ALA A 60 -9.96 5.72 5.30
N ARG A 61 -9.43 5.21 6.42
CA ARG A 61 -9.74 5.71 7.77
C ARG A 61 -9.36 7.17 7.97
N ILE A 62 -8.25 7.64 7.39
CA ILE A 62 -7.80 9.04 7.53
C ILE A 62 -8.24 9.93 6.37
N GLY A 63 -9.01 9.39 5.42
CA GLY A 63 -9.43 10.11 4.22
C GLY A 63 -8.33 10.30 3.16
N ALA A 64 -7.24 9.55 3.25
CA ALA A 64 -6.22 9.51 2.20
C ALA A 64 -6.68 8.56 1.09
N ILE A 65 -6.22 8.83 -0.13
CA ILE A 65 -6.64 8.12 -1.33
C ILE A 65 -5.56 7.09 -1.66
N HIS A 66 -5.85 5.81 -1.47
CA HIS A 66 -4.85 4.78 -1.78
C HIS A 66 -4.79 4.50 -3.29
N THR A 67 -3.59 4.27 -3.81
CA THR A 67 -3.39 3.78 -5.17
C THR A 67 -2.55 2.52 -5.18
N VAL A 68 -3.21 1.39 -5.46
CA VAL A 68 -2.56 0.08 -5.43
C VAL A 68 -1.92 -0.19 -6.77
N VAL A 69 -0.60 -0.41 -6.76
CA VAL A 69 0.17 -0.74 -7.94
C VAL A 69 0.66 -2.18 -7.82
N PHE A 70 0.42 -2.96 -8.86
CA PHE A 70 0.79 -4.37 -8.87
C PHE A 70 2.30 -4.55 -8.70
N ALA A 71 2.71 -5.29 -7.66
CA ALA A 71 4.10 -5.55 -7.28
C ALA A 71 4.93 -6.38 -8.27
N GLY A 72 4.45 -6.56 -9.50
CA GLY A 72 5.21 -7.15 -10.62
C GLY A 72 5.57 -6.14 -11.70
N PHE A 73 5.21 -4.86 -11.56
CA PHE A 73 5.54 -3.83 -12.53
C PHE A 73 7.01 -3.38 -12.42
N SER A 74 7.52 -2.84 -13.53
CA SER A 74 8.85 -2.23 -13.56
C SER A 74 8.88 -0.91 -12.79
N SER A 75 10.08 -0.42 -12.47
CA SER A 75 10.28 0.90 -11.85
C SER A 75 9.71 2.02 -12.71
N VAL A 76 9.83 1.94 -14.04
CA VAL A 76 9.24 2.90 -14.98
C VAL A 76 7.71 2.90 -14.88
N ALA A 77 7.08 1.72 -14.96
CA ALA A 77 5.63 1.62 -14.87
C ALA A 77 5.06 2.03 -13.50
N LEU A 78 5.86 1.85 -12.43
CA LEU A 78 5.55 2.38 -11.09
C LEU A 78 5.68 3.90 -11.06
N ALA A 79 6.77 4.46 -11.59
CA ALA A 79 7.01 5.91 -11.62
C ALA A 79 5.93 6.67 -12.39
N ASP A 80 5.47 6.15 -13.54
CA ASP A 80 4.38 6.75 -14.32
C ASP A 80 3.11 6.92 -13.47
N ARG A 81 2.77 5.91 -12.66
CA ARG A 81 1.57 5.91 -11.81
C ARG A 81 1.72 6.81 -10.59
N ILE A 82 2.92 6.83 -9.99
CA ILE A 82 3.23 7.74 -8.87
C ILE A 82 3.07 9.19 -9.34
N GLN A 83 3.63 9.53 -10.51
CA GLN A 83 3.58 10.88 -11.06
C GLN A 83 2.16 11.28 -11.47
N ASP A 84 1.41 10.40 -12.14
CA ASP A 84 0.02 10.68 -12.54
C ASP A 84 -0.89 10.85 -11.30
N ALA A 85 -0.68 10.03 -10.27
CA ALA A 85 -1.41 10.17 -8.99
C ALA A 85 -0.93 11.39 -8.18
N GLN A 86 0.21 11.98 -8.55
CA GLN A 86 0.94 12.96 -7.75
C GLN A 86 1.17 12.48 -6.32
N SER A 87 1.46 11.19 -6.11
CA SER A 87 1.62 10.64 -4.77
C SER A 87 2.83 11.25 -4.07
N GLU A 88 2.65 11.64 -2.80
CA GLU A 88 3.74 12.11 -1.94
C GLU A 88 4.30 11.00 -1.05
N THR A 89 3.54 9.92 -0.89
CA THR A 89 3.86 8.79 -0.01
C THR A 89 3.82 7.51 -0.83
N VAL A 90 4.86 6.69 -0.71
CA VAL A 90 4.91 5.31 -1.22
C VAL A 90 5.05 4.36 -0.05
N ILE A 91 4.36 3.22 -0.08
CA ILE A 91 4.47 2.18 0.94
C ILE A 91 4.77 0.86 0.25
N THR A 92 5.86 0.20 0.65
CA THR A 92 6.35 -1.04 0.06
C THR A 92 6.87 -2.01 1.11
N VAL A 93 7.34 -3.17 0.67
CA VAL A 93 8.08 -4.13 1.50
C VAL A 93 9.52 -4.26 0.98
N ASN A 94 10.43 -4.76 1.81
CA ASN A 94 11.79 -5.06 1.38
C ASN A 94 11.82 -5.99 0.16
N GLN A 95 11.19 -7.17 0.25
CA GLN A 95 11.11 -8.17 -0.80
C GLN A 95 9.74 -8.86 -0.85
N GLY A 96 9.30 -9.19 -2.06
CA GLY A 96 8.15 -10.07 -2.30
C GLY A 96 8.61 -11.51 -2.55
N LEU A 97 7.76 -12.48 -2.21
CA LEU A 97 7.96 -13.89 -2.53
C LEU A 97 6.77 -14.37 -3.38
N ARG A 98 7.02 -14.76 -4.63
CA ARG A 98 5.96 -15.21 -5.56
C ARG A 98 6.42 -16.40 -6.36
N GLY A 99 5.70 -17.52 -6.24
CA GLY A 99 6.04 -18.76 -6.97
C GLY A 99 7.46 -19.27 -6.68
N GLY A 100 7.94 -19.10 -5.45
CA GLY A 100 9.30 -19.47 -5.03
C GLY A 100 10.40 -18.51 -5.48
N LYS A 101 10.08 -17.43 -6.20
CA LYS A 101 11.04 -16.40 -6.61
C LYS A 101 10.97 -15.17 -5.70
N VAL A 102 12.12 -14.59 -5.44
CA VAL A 102 12.28 -13.31 -4.75
C VAL A 102 12.07 -12.18 -5.75
N VAL A 103 11.32 -11.15 -5.33
CA VAL A 103 11.14 -9.89 -6.07
C VAL A 103 11.66 -8.75 -5.20
N GLU A 104 12.66 -8.01 -5.67
CA GLU A 104 13.33 -6.92 -4.95
C GLU A 104 12.50 -5.62 -4.98
N LEU A 105 11.40 -5.58 -4.23
CA LEU A 105 10.42 -4.49 -4.31
C LEU A 105 10.98 -3.15 -3.87
N LYS A 106 11.76 -3.11 -2.78
CA LYS A 106 12.43 -1.87 -2.35
C LYS A 106 13.35 -1.32 -3.43
N LYS A 107 14.13 -2.17 -4.10
CA LYS A 107 14.99 -1.77 -5.22
C LYS A 107 14.18 -1.19 -6.38
N THR A 108 13.04 -1.77 -6.71
CA THR A 108 12.13 -1.21 -7.73
C THR A 108 11.62 0.17 -7.34
N VAL A 109 11.26 0.37 -6.07
CA VAL A 109 10.82 1.68 -5.55
C VAL A 109 11.97 2.69 -5.62
N ASP A 110 13.17 2.33 -5.20
CA ASP A 110 14.35 3.22 -5.27
C ASP A 110 14.63 3.73 -6.67
N GLU A 111 14.52 2.86 -7.67
CA GLU A 111 14.67 3.27 -9.07
C GLU A 111 13.51 4.13 -9.56
N ALA A 112 12.28 3.88 -9.10
CA ALA A 112 11.10 4.65 -9.51
C ALA A 112 11.10 6.07 -8.93
N VAL A 113 11.41 6.22 -7.63
CA VAL A 113 11.30 7.50 -6.94
C VAL A 113 12.32 8.54 -7.41
N LYS A 114 13.44 8.11 -8.04
CA LYS A 114 14.39 9.01 -8.72
C LYS A 114 13.72 9.89 -9.79
N PHE A 115 12.62 9.41 -10.38
CA PHE A 115 11.85 10.12 -11.39
C PHE A 115 10.58 10.78 -10.83
N CYS A 116 10.36 10.72 -9.51
CA CYS A 116 9.12 11.16 -8.88
C CYS A 116 9.40 12.26 -7.84
N PRO A 117 9.57 13.53 -8.25
CA PRO A 117 9.94 14.63 -7.35
C PRO A 117 8.85 14.96 -6.31
N THR A 118 7.63 14.48 -6.49
CA THR A 118 6.53 14.66 -5.52
C THR A 118 6.70 13.77 -4.28
N VAL A 119 7.46 12.68 -4.38
CA VAL A 119 7.60 11.71 -3.28
C VAL A 119 8.45 12.32 -2.17
N LYS A 120 7.86 12.45 -0.99
CA LYS A 120 8.50 12.98 0.22
C LYS A 120 8.91 11.90 1.20
N ARG A 121 8.29 10.71 1.10
CA ARG A 121 8.53 9.61 2.03
C ARG A 121 8.18 8.25 1.43
N VAL A 122 8.95 7.24 1.81
CA VAL A 122 8.77 5.85 1.43
C VAL A 122 8.74 5.00 2.68
N PHE A 123 7.60 4.39 3.00
CA PHE A 123 7.52 3.45 4.10
C PHE A 123 7.92 2.05 3.64
N VAL A 124 8.80 1.40 4.40
CA VAL A 124 9.34 0.09 4.06
C VAL A 124 9.01 -0.90 5.16
N SER A 125 8.17 -1.87 4.83
CA SER A 125 7.80 -3.00 5.69
C SER A 125 8.78 -4.16 5.55
N LYS A 126 9.11 -4.81 6.66
CA LYS A 126 9.97 -6.00 6.64
C LYS A 126 9.14 -7.27 6.35
N ARG A 127 9.27 -7.82 5.14
CA ARG A 127 8.62 -9.07 4.73
C ARG A 127 9.53 -10.29 4.80
N THR A 128 10.82 -10.13 4.46
CA THR A 128 11.87 -11.16 4.57
C THR A 128 12.96 -10.70 5.55
N ASP A 129 13.85 -11.62 5.96
CA ASP A 129 14.99 -11.27 6.82
C ASP A 129 16.14 -10.57 6.09
N VAL A 130 16.03 -10.39 4.77
CA VAL A 130 17.03 -9.67 3.98
C VAL A 130 16.98 -8.19 4.34
N LYS A 131 18.13 -7.66 4.76
CA LYS A 131 18.31 -6.23 4.99
C LYS A 131 18.39 -5.51 3.65
N VAL A 132 17.70 -4.38 3.56
CA VAL A 132 17.73 -3.49 2.40
C VAL A 132 18.34 -2.15 2.81
N LEU A 133 18.93 -1.46 1.85
CA LEU A 133 19.45 -0.11 2.07
C LEU A 133 18.27 0.86 2.27
N MET A 134 18.37 1.70 3.30
CA MET A 134 17.43 2.76 3.61
C MET A 134 18.11 4.10 3.29
N SER A 135 17.43 4.93 2.50
CA SER A 135 17.78 6.31 2.17
C SER A 135 17.11 7.28 3.13
N ASP A 136 17.40 8.58 2.99
CA ASP A 136 16.80 9.63 3.82
C ASP A 136 15.28 9.78 3.63
N LEU A 137 14.73 9.28 2.52
CA LEU A 137 13.28 9.25 2.27
C LEU A 137 12.61 8.05 2.96
N ASP A 138 13.38 7.05 3.37
CA ASP A 138 12.83 5.77 3.80
C ASP A 138 12.52 5.73 5.30
N ILE A 139 11.34 5.21 5.64
CA ILE A 139 10.83 5.10 7.00
C ILE A 139 10.58 3.63 7.34
N PRO A 140 11.16 3.08 8.43
CA PRO A 140 10.91 1.71 8.86
C PRO A 140 9.47 1.59 9.39
N LEU A 141 8.61 0.92 8.61
CA LEU A 141 7.15 1.01 8.82
C LEU A 141 6.72 0.46 10.19
N GLU A 142 7.12 -0.77 10.52
CA GLU A 142 6.70 -1.42 11.76
C GLU A 142 7.24 -0.68 12.99
N GLU A 143 8.47 -0.19 12.93
CA GLU A 143 9.10 0.56 14.03
C GLU A 143 8.36 1.87 14.33
N GLU A 144 7.97 2.61 13.30
CA GLU A 144 7.18 3.82 13.48
C GLU A 144 5.75 3.53 13.95
N MET A 145 5.12 2.47 13.42
CA MET A 145 3.77 2.05 13.86
C MET A 145 3.71 1.65 15.33
N MET A 146 4.79 1.07 15.87
CA MET A 146 4.86 0.67 17.29
C MET A 146 4.82 1.88 18.24
N LYS A 147 5.17 3.07 17.76
CA LYS A 147 5.18 4.32 18.55
C LYS A 147 3.80 4.98 18.67
N GLU A 148 2.82 4.55 17.87
CA GLU A 148 1.50 5.17 17.79
C GLU A 148 0.45 4.47 18.65
N ASP A 149 -0.63 5.17 18.97
CA ASP A 149 -1.78 4.57 19.66
C ASP A 149 -2.54 3.57 18.79
N VAL A 150 -3.16 2.58 19.47
CA VAL A 150 -4.07 1.60 18.86
C VAL A 150 -5.45 2.18 18.50
N THR A 151 -5.67 3.46 18.80
CA THR A 151 -6.88 4.20 18.46
C THR A 151 -6.55 5.34 17.51
N CYS A 152 -7.27 5.40 16.39
CA CYS A 152 -7.21 6.52 15.45
C CYS A 152 -8.65 6.94 15.17
N GLN A 153 -9.02 8.19 15.43
CA GLN A 153 -10.35 8.68 15.06
C GLN A 153 -10.51 8.63 13.52
N PRO A 154 -11.57 8.00 12.99
CA PRO A 154 -11.87 8.05 11.56
C PRO A 154 -12.14 9.49 11.12
N ALA A 155 -11.68 9.86 9.94
CA ALA A 155 -12.02 11.14 9.33
C ALA A 155 -13.50 11.21 8.96
N THR A 156 -14.11 12.39 9.09
CA THR A 156 -15.43 12.67 8.53
C THR A 156 -15.29 12.84 7.01
N LEU A 157 -15.99 11.98 6.25
CA LEU A 157 -15.94 11.95 4.79
C LEU A 157 -17.35 12.11 4.22
N GLU A 158 -17.43 12.80 3.09
CA GLU A 158 -18.63 12.87 2.26
C GLU A 158 -18.74 11.63 1.38
N SER A 159 -19.94 11.31 0.91
CA SER A 159 -20.19 10.14 0.05
C SER A 159 -19.33 10.13 -1.21
N GLU A 160 -19.06 11.31 -1.78
CA GLU A 160 -18.30 11.51 -3.01
C GLU A 160 -16.81 11.81 -2.77
N ASP A 161 -16.34 11.79 -1.52
CA ASP A 161 -14.90 11.80 -1.27
C ASP A 161 -14.25 10.57 -1.93
N LEU A 162 -13.03 10.74 -2.42
CA LEU A 162 -12.32 9.68 -3.13
C LEU A 162 -11.82 8.62 -2.15
N LEU A 163 -12.03 7.34 -2.49
CA LEU A 163 -11.50 6.21 -1.74
C LEU A 163 -10.17 5.73 -2.32
N PHE A 164 -10.13 5.47 -3.63
CA PHE A 164 -8.93 4.96 -4.28
C PHE A 164 -8.80 5.33 -5.75
N LEU A 165 -7.55 5.27 -6.24
CA LEU A 165 -7.21 5.25 -7.66
C LEU A 165 -6.73 3.87 -8.07
N LEU A 166 -7.28 3.31 -9.14
CA LEU A 166 -6.83 2.05 -9.74
C LEU A 166 -6.44 2.27 -11.21
N TYR A 167 -5.16 2.06 -11.49
CA TYR A 167 -4.62 2.27 -12.84
C TYR A 167 -4.84 1.06 -13.75
N THR A 168 -5.44 1.31 -14.91
CA THR A 168 -5.60 0.31 -15.98
C THR A 168 -4.70 0.63 -17.17
N SER A 169 -4.43 -0.38 -18.01
CA SER A 169 -3.71 -0.18 -19.27
C SER A 169 -4.58 0.63 -20.21
N GLY A 170 -4.28 1.93 -20.35
CA GLY A 170 -4.95 2.79 -21.32
C GLY A 170 -4.55 2.42 -22.76
N SER A 171 -5.49 2.55 -23.70
CA SER A 171 -5.22 2.35 -25.14
C SER A 171 -4.22 3.35 -25.73
N THR A 172 -3.99 4.48 -25.04
CA THR A 172 -3.15 5.60 -25.48
C THR A 172 -1.74 5.59 -24.88
N GLY A 173 -1.29 4.46 -24.31
CA GLY A 173 0.05 4.29 -23.73
C GLY A 173 0.23 4.86 -22.32
N LYS A 174 -0.41 5.99 -21.98
CA LYS A 174 -0.42 6.53 -20.61
C LYS A 174 -1.40 5.76 -19.71
N PRO A 175 -1.03 5.42 -18.46
CA PRO A 175 -1.94 4.75 -17.53
C PRO A 175 -3.11 5.67 -17.18
N LYS A 176 -4.32 5.13 -17.10
CA LYS A 176 -5.53 5.89 -16.72
C LYS A 176 -5.93 5.53 -15.29
N GLY A 177 -5.93 6.51 -14.40
CA GLY A 177 -6.38 6.35 -13.01
C GLY A 177 -7.90 6.32 -12.92
N LEU A 178 -8.50 5.13 -12.79
CA LEU A 178 -9.91 5.03 -12.46
C LEU A 178 -10.10 5.46 -11.00
N ILE A 179 -11.13 6.26 -10.77
CA ILE A 179 -11.42 6.85 -9.46
C ILE A 179 -12.72 6.24 -8.94
N HIS A 180 -12.73 5.84 -7.67
CA HIS A 180 -13.93 5.39 -6.98
C HIS A 180 -14.15 6.21 -5.71
N SER A 181 -15.39 6.66 -5.49
CA SER A 181 -15.82 7.35 -4.28
C SER A 181 -16.14 6.38 -3.14
N GLN A 182 -16.22 6.90 -1.92
CA GLN A 182 -16.41 6.12 -0.69
C GLN A 182 -17.74 5.34 -0.69
N ALA A 183 -18.87 6.03 -0.68
CA ALA A 183 -20.15 5.40 -0.35
C ALA A 183 -20.64 4.47 -1.46
N GLY A 184 -20.62 4.94 -2.71
CA GLY A 184 -21.13 4.17 -3.86
C GLY A 184 -20.37 2.87 -4.07
N TYR A 185 -19.03 2.91 -3.99
CA TYR A 185 -18.22 1.72 -4.15
C TYR A 185 -18.42 0.72 -3.00
N LEU A 186 -18.40 1.18 -1.75
CA LEU A 186 -18.56 0.31 -0.58
C LEU A 186 -19.95 -0.33 -0.54
N LEU A 187 -21.00 0.41 -0.91
CA LEU A 187 -22.36 -0.12 -1.03
C LEU A 187 -22.42 -1.23 -2.08
N TYR A 188 -21.91 -0.99 -3.28
CA TYR A 188 -21.90 -1.99 -4.35
C TYR A 188 -21.12 -3.25 -3.97
N ALA A 189 -19.95 -3.09 -3.36
CA ALA A 189 -19.14 -4.21 -2.89
C ALA A 189 -19.84 -5.02 -1.79
N ALA A 190 -20.52 -4.37 -0.84
CA ALA A 190 -21.26 -5.04 0.23
C ALA A 190 -22.45 -5.85 -0.31
N LEU A 191 -23.20 -5.29 -1.26
CA LEU A 191 -24.35 -5.96 -1.89
C LEU A 191 -23.92 -7.20 -2.68
N THR A 192 -22.93 -7.04 -3.55
CA THR A 192 -22.46 -8.16 -4.39
C THR A 192 -21.75 -9.25 -3.58
N HIS A 193 -21.01 -8.90 -2.52
CA HIS A 193 -20.45 -9.87 -1.58
C HIS A 193 -21.54 -10.71 -0.92
N LYS A 194 -22.63 -10.07 -0.45
CA LYS A 194 -23.76 -10.77 0.17
C LYS A 194 -24.41 -11.75 -0.81
N GLU A 195 -24.69 -11.31 -2.04
CA GLU A 195 -25.33 -12.14 -3.06
C GLU A 195 -24.43 -13.30 -3.52
N SER A 196 -23.11 -13.12 -3.58
CA SER A 196 -22.16 -14.17 -3.95
C SER A 196 -22.00 -15.29 -2.90
N GLY A 197 -22.49 -15.09 -1.68
CA GLY A 197 -22.48 -16.10 -0.60
C GLY A 197 -23.75 -16.96 -0.56
N GLU A 198 -24.76 -16.65 -1.37
CA GLU A 198 -26.04 -17.37 -1.43
C GLU A 198 -26.12 -18.36 -2.62
N SER A 199 -25.03 -18.55 -3.37
CA SER A 199 -24.91 -19.48 -4.51
C SER A 199 -24.02 -20.68 -4.21
#